data_AF-A0A818U5D5-F1
#
_entry.id   AF-A0A818U5D5-F1
#
_cell.length_a   1.000
_cell.length_b   1.000
_cell.length_c   1.000
_cell.angle_alpha   90.00
_cell.angle_beta   90.00
_cell.angle_gamma   90.00
#
_symmetry.space_group_name_H-M   'P 1'
#
loop_
_entity.id
_entity.type
_entity.pdbx_description
1 polymer ?
#
loop_
_entity_poly.entity_id
_entity_poly.type
_entity_poly.pdbx_seq_one_letter_code
_entity_poly.pdbx_strand_id
1 'polypeptide(L)'
;MSSHKISYGKWDAAISETGLKHRRTCILFTKQQQLQQVSPQQQNDECGCGRLKTSHSYAGLPRPQRNDNWNYATCSELIEDKKNFGILYNSYEACLTKLIRCDMKVSVDELYKLIQNDCKHEPNLIISIFGGAKYFKMNERLEKEFLRGIVEAAATAGNV
;
A
#
# COMPACT_ATOMS: atom_id res chain seq x y z
N MET A 1 29.70 0.05 -10.30
CA MET A 1 28.72 -0.29 -9.24
C MET A 1 27.79 -1.35 -9.80
N SER A 2 27.97 -2.61 -9.39
CA SER A 2 27.18 -3.74 -9.89
C SER A 2 25.78 -3.70 -9.30
N SER A 3 24.79 -3.33 -10.13
CA SER A 3 23.37 -3.43 -9.78
C SER A 3 23.03 -4.90 -9.56
N HIS A 4 23.05 -5.35 -8.30
CA HIS A 4 22.51 -6.65 -7.96
C HIS A 4 21.03 -6.62 -8.33
N LYS A 5 20.67 -7.29 -9.43
CA LYS A 5 19.27 -7.54 -9.78
C LYS A 5 18.73 -8.46 -8.70
N ILE A 6 17.96 -7.89 -7.78
CA ILE A 6 17.08 -8.66 -6.90
C ILE A 6 16.10 -9.37 -7.83
N SER A 7 16.23 -10.70 -7.94
CA SER A 7 15.30 -11.55 -8.67
C SER A 7 14.17 -11.92 -7.72
N TYR A 8 12.92 -11.60 -8.06
CA TYR A 8 11.76 -11.96 -7.26
C TYR A 8 11.23 -13.35 -7.66
N GLY A 9 11.93 -14.06 -8.55
CA GLY A 9 11.61 -15.43 -8.94
C GLY A 9 10.22 -15.53 -9.58
N LYS A 10 9.40 -16.46 -9.10
CA LYS A 10 8.02 -16.68 -9.62
C LYS A 10 7.08 -15.49 -9.38
N TRP A 11 7.42 -14.56 -8.49
CA TRP A 11 6.62 -13.36 -8.22
C TRP A 11 6.68 -12.32 -9.33
N ASP A 12 7.85 -12.17 -9.97
CA ASP A 12 7.98 -11.25 -11.10
C ASP A 12 7.02 -11.63 -12.23
N ALA A 13 6.91 -12.92 -12.53
CA ALA A 13 6.00 -13.45 -13.53
C ALA A 13 4.53 -13.25 -13.10
N ALA A 14 4.16 -13.65 -11.88
CA ALA A 14 2.79 -13.52 -11.38
C ALA A 14 2.29 -12.06 -11.34
N ILE A 15 3.17 -11.11 -11.03
CA ILE A 15 2.82 -9.68 -11.02
C ILE A 15 2.78 -9.10 -12.44
N SER A 16 3.69 -9.51 -13.32
CA SER A 16 3.75 -9.02 -14.71
C SER A 16 2.51 -9.42 -15.53
N GLU A 17 1.90 -10.54 -15.17
CA GLU A 17 0.70 -11.11 -15.81
C GLU A 17 -0.62 -10.57 -15.24
N THR A 18 -0.58 -9.76 -14.18
CA THR A 18 -1.78 -9.24 -13.49
C THR A 18 -1.88 -7.72 -13.56
N GLY A 19 -3.02 -7.16 -13.13
CA GLY A 19 -3.21 -5.72 -12.96
C GLY A 19 -2.26 -5.11 -11.92
N LEU A 20 -1.60 -5.94 -11.11
CA LEU A 20 -0.70 -5.58 -10.01
C LEU A 20 0.61 -4.90 -10.44
N LYS A 21 0.97 -4.95 -11.73
CA LYS A 21 2.09 -4.14 -12.26
C LYS A 21 1.77 -2.64 -12.38
N HIS A 22 0.51 -2.27 -12.26
CA HIS A 22 0.06 -0.89 -12.32
C HIS A 22 -0.15 -0.31 -10.94
N ARG A 23 0.24 0.94 -10.78
CA ARG A 23 -0.14 1.78 -9.65
C ARG A 23 -0.94 2.96 -10.15
N ARG A 24 -1.79 3.48 -9.28
CA ARG A 24 -2.47 4.73 -9.58
C ARG A 24 -1.67 5.94 -9.15
N THR A 25 -1.59 6.93 -10.01
CA THR A 25 -0.96 8.21 -9.70
C THR A 25 -1.87 9.37 -10.08
N CYS A 26 -1.90 10.39 -9.21
CA CYS A 26 -2.38 11.72 -9.57
C CYS A 26 -1.56 12.29 -10.73
N ILE A 27 -2.26 12.85 -11.71
CA ILE A 27 -1.70 13.42 -12.94
C ILE A 27 -2.09 14.88 -13.15
N LEU A 28 -3.11 15.36 -12.46
CA LEU A 28 -3.58 16.75 -12.56
C LEU A 28 -3.38 17.45 -11.23
N PHE A 29 -2.74 18.62 -11.27
CA PHE A 29 -2.63 19.46 -10.09
C PHE A 29 -3.93 20.23 -9.92
N THR A 30 -4.59 20.04 -8.78
CA THR A 30 -5.79 20.80 -8.39
C THR A 30 -5.49 21.48 -7.07
N LYS A 31 -5.49 22.81 -7.05
CA LYS A 31 -5.31 23.56 -5.80
C LYS A 31 -6.57 23.37 -4.94
N GLN A 32 -6.41 22.86 -3.73
CA GLN A 32 -7.53 22.66 -2.83
C GLN A 32 -8.09 24.03 -2.43
N GLN A 33 -9.32 24.35 -2.82
CA GLN A 33 -9.92 25.67 -2.56
C GLN A 33 -10.26 25.90 -1.08
N GLN A 34 -10.31 24.84 -0.28
CA GLN A 34 -10.59 24.92 1.14
C GLN A 34 -9.30 25.14 1.92
N LEU A 35 -8.89 26.40 2.03
CA LEU A 35 -8.22 27.00 3.20
C LEU A 35 -8.11 28.52 2.94
N GLN A 36 -9.25 29.18 2.71
CA GLN A 36 -9.33 30.66 2.59
C GLN A 36 -9.09 31.40 3.92
N GLN A 37 -8.49 30.75 4.93
CA GLN A 37 -8.15 31.36 6.23
C GLN A 37 -6.69 31.11 6.65
N VAL A 38 -5.79 30.87 5.70
CA VAL A 38 -4.35 30.76 6.01
C VAL A 38 -3.63 31.99 5.48
N SER A 39 -2.80 32.59 6.33
CA SER A 39 -1.99 33.76 6.06
C SER A 39 -1.19 33.61 4.75
N PRO A 40 -0.91 34.71 4.01
CA PRO A 40 -0.26 34.68 2.70
C PRO A 40 1.12 33.99 2.66
N GLN A 41 1.75 33.80 3.82
CA GLN A 41 3.09 33.20 3.94
C GLN A 41 3.10 31.67 4.06
N GLN A 42 1.94 30.99 4.10
CA GLN A 42 1.85 29.53 4.23
C GLN A 42 0.90 28.88 3.21
N GLN A 43 0.88 29.37 1.96
CA GLN A 43 0.29 28.60 0.87
C GLN A 43 1.21 27.42 0.53
N ASN A 44 1.07 26.31 1.26
CA ASN A 44 1.64 25.05 0.81
C ASN A 44 1.01 24.71 -0.54
N ASP A 45 1.85 24.58 -1.58
CA ASP A 45 1.47 24.18 -2.94
C ASP A 45 1.06 22.68 -2.97
N GLU A 46 0.13 22.29 -2.10
CA GLU A 46 -0.41 20.95 -2.02
C GLU A 46 -1.55 20.78 -3.04
N CYS A 47 -1.45 19.71 -3.82
CA CYS A 47 -2.54 19.24 -4.64
C CYS A 47 -3.62 18.60 -3.77
N GLY A 48 -4.88 18.58 -4.21
CA GLY A 48 -5.95 17.84 -3.53
C GLY A 48 -5.73 16.32 -3.38
N CYS A 49 -4.68 15.75 -3.99
CA CYS A 49 -4.20 14.40 -3.66
C CYS A 49 -3.28 14.32 -2.42
N GLY A 50 -3.02 15.44 -1.73
CA GLY A 50 -2.13 15.55 -0.57
C GLY A 50 -0.64 15.57 -0.88
N ARG A 51 -0.24 15.63 -2.16
CA ARG A 51 1.18 15.76 -2.56
C ARG A 51 1.53 17.20 -2.91
N LEU A 52 2.72 17.64 -2.50
CA LEU A 52 3.31 18.90 -2.91
C LEU A 52 3.50 18.95 -4.43
N LYS A 53 3.34 20.13 -5.03
CA LYS A 53 3.53 20.40 -6.46
C LYS A 53 4.89 19.95 -6.98
N THR A 54 5.95 20.09 -6.17
CA THR A 54 7.31 19.62 -6.48
C THR A 54 7.43 18.10 -6.53
N SER A 55 6.58 17.39 -5.78
CA SER A 55 6.49 15.93 -5.72
C SER A 55 5.28 15.40 -6.49
N HIS A 56 4.64 16.25 -7.30
CA HIS A 56 3.43 15.96 -8.05
C HIS A 56 3.77 15.56 -9.49
N SER A 57 3.24 14.42 -9.91
CA SER A 57 3.52 13.73 -11.19
C SER A 57 4.90 13.06 -11.28
N TYR A 58 4.92 11.86 -11.88
CA TYR A 58 6.15 11.13 -12.22
C TYR A 58 6.74 11.58 -13.57
N ALA A 59 5.96 12.31 -14.38
CA ALA A 59 6.25 12.49 -15.80
C ALA A 59 6.90 13.85 -16.16
N GLY A 60 7.12 14.76 -15.21
CA GLY A 60 7.82 16.02 -15.48
C GLY A 60 7.17 16.94 -16.52
N LEU A 61 5.94 16.65 -16.96
CA LEU A 61 5.22 17.47 -17.92
C LEU A 61 4.21 18.36 -17.17
N PRO A 62 4.17 19.67 -17.45
CA PRO A 62 3.14 20.55 -16.91
C PRO A 62 1.79 20.13 -17.48
N ARG A 63 1.04 19.30 -16.75
CA ARG A 63 -0.35 18.97 -17.08
C ARG A 63 -1.27 20.10 -16.56
N PRO A 64 -2.37 20.42 -17.27
CA PRO A 64 -3.16 21.61 -17.00
C PRO A 64 -3.65 21.67 -15.55
N GLN A 65 -3.48 22.83 -14.93
CA GLN A 65 -4.05 23.11 -13.61
C GLN A 65 -5.57 23.22 -13.74
N ARG A 66 -6.29 22.54 -12.85
CA ARG A 66 -7.74 22.73 -12.70
C ARG A 66 -8.06 23.39 -11.36
N ASN A 67 -9.10 24.21 -11.39
CA ASN A 67 -9.64 24.83 -10.18
C ASN A 67 -10.80 24.01 -9.59
N ASP A 68 -11.19 22.90 -10.20
CA ASP A 68 -12.24 22.02 -9.70
C ASP A 68 -11.77 21.21 -8.48
N ASN A 69 -12.73 20.68 -7.72
CA ASN A 69 -12.44 19.76 -6.62
C ASN A 69 -11.70 18.52 -7.15
N TRP A 70 -10.66 18.11 -6.40
CA TRP A 70 -9.91 16.90 -6.73
C TRP A 70 -10.82 15.68 -6.68
N ASN A 71 -10.80 14.88 -7.74
CA ASN A 71 -11.54 13.63 -7.80
C ASN A 71 -10.61 12.52 -8.32
N TYR A 72 -10.56 11.42 -7.58
CA TYR A 72 -9.72 10.27 -7.89
C TYR A 72 -9.95 9.75 -9.33
N ALA A 73 -11.19 9.69 -9.80
CA ALA A 73 -11.51 9.14 -11.12
C ALA A 73 -11.02 10.01 -12.28
N THR A 74 -10.97 11.33 -12.10
CA THR A 74 -10.62 12.29 -13.16
C THR A 74 -9.20 12.82 -13.05
N CYS A 75 -8.64 12.86 -11.84
CA CYS A 75 -7.33 13.45 -11.55
C CYS A 75 -6.21 12.41 -11.44
N SER A 76 -6.50 11.11 -11.62
CA SER A 76 -5.51 10.04 -11.54
C SER A 76 -5.60 9.04 -12.68
N GLU A 77 -4.47 8.43 -13.03
CA GLU A 77 -4.38 7.36 -14.04
C GLU A 77 -3.59 6.17 -13.49
N LEU A 78 -3.81 4.99 -14.10
CA LEU A 78 -2.96 3.82 -13.86
C LEU A 78 -1.70 3.95 -14.72
N ILE A 79 -0.56 3.79 -14.08
CA ILE A 79 0.75 3.73 -14.75
C ILE A 79 1.42 2.42 -14.40
N GLU A 80 2.12 1.81 -15.36
CA GLU A 80 3.01 0.70 -15.08
C GLU A 80 4.21 1.22 -14.26
N ASP A 81 4.48 0.58 -13.12
CA ASP A 81 5.61 0.98 -12.27
C ASP A 81 6.31 -0.26 -11.71
N LYS A 82 7.56 -0.46 -12.11
CA LYS A 82 8.43 -1.54 -11.61
C LYS A 82 8.74 -1.41 -10.12
N LYS A 83 8.45 -0.25 -9.49
CA LYS A 83 8.57 0.00 -8.05
C LYS A 83 7.26 -0.28 -7.29
N ASN A 84 6.27 -0.87 -7.94
CA ASN A 84 4.98 -1.16 -7.30
C ASN A 84 5.03 -2.37 -6.35
N PHE A 85 6.05 -3.21 -6.47
CA PHE A 85 6.31 -4.36 -5.62
C PHE A 85 7.80 -4.42 -5.22
N GLY A 86 8.11 -5.16 -4.18
CA GLY A 86 9.47 -5.29 -3.69
C GLY A 86 9.62 -6.25 -2.51
N ILE A 87 10.82 -6.31 -1.97
CA ILE A 87 11.14 -7.04 -0.74
C ILE A 87 11.68 -6.04 0.27
N LEU A 88 11.14 -6.09 1.48
CA LEU A 88 11.61 -5.35 2.64
C LEU A 88 12.39 -6.31 3.55
N TYR A 89 13.52 -5.85 4.08
CA TYR A 89 14.21 -6.55 5.15
C TYR A 89 13.60 -6.13 6.49
N ASN A 90 12.99 -7.07 7.20
CA ASN A 90 12.56 -6.88 8.57
C ASN A 90 13.72 -7.22 9.50
N SER A 91 14.34 -6.19 10.07
CA SER A 91 15.49 -6.35 10.98
C SER A 91 15.13 -6.97 12.32
N TYR A 92 13.86 -6.91 12.73
CA TYR A 92 13.41 -7.47 14.01
C TYR A 92 13.38 -9.00 13.97
N GLU A 93 12.93 -9.57 12.86
CA GLU A 93 12.81 -11.02 12.66
C GLU A 93 13.92 -11.60 11.76
N ALA A 94 14.85 -10.75 11.31
CA ALA A 94 15.86 -11.06 10.30
C ALA A 94 15.27 -11.77 9.06
N CYS A 95 14.08 -11.34 8.62
CA CYS A 95 13.32 -11.98 7.55
C CYS A 95 13.10 -11.05 6.35
N LEU A 96 12.93 -11.63 5.17
CA LEU A 96 12.57 -10.90 3.95
C LEU A 96 11.05 -10.94 3.77
N THR A 97 10.42 -9.77 3.79
CA THR A 97 8.97 -9.61 3.60
C THR A 97 8.67 -9.09 2.21
N LYS A 98 7.76 -9.73 1.50
CA LYS A 98 7.29 -9.24 0.18
C LYS A 98 6.26 -8.14 0.37
N LEU A 99 6.36 -7.09 -0.43
CA LEU A 99 5.46 -5.94 -0.41
C LEU A 99 4.89 -5.73 -1.81
N ILE A 100 3.59 -5.45 -1.87
CA ILE A 100 2.92 -4.99 -3.08
C ILE A 100 2.00 -3.81 -2.78
N ARG A 101 1.99 -2.82 -3.66
CA ARG A 101 1.04 -1.70 -3.64
C ARG A 101 -0.04 -1.99 -4.68
N CYS A 102 -1.31 -1.88 -4.32
CA CYS A 102 -2.41 -2.22 -5.22
C CYS A 102 -3.25 -0.99 -5.52
N ASP A 103 -3.79 -0.90 -6.75
CA ASP A 103 -4.87 0.04 -7.02
C ASP A 103 -6.17 -0.43 -6.35
N MET A 104 -7.06 0.51 -6.03
CA MET A 104 -8.37 0.19 -5.45
C MET A 104 -9.27 -0.63 -6.37
N LYS A 105 -8.93 -0.74 -7.66
CA LYS A 105 -9.68 -1.50 -8.66
C LYS A 105 -9.11 -2.89 -8.95
N VAL A 106 -7.99 -3.27 -8.31
CA VAL A 106 -7.47 -4.63 -8.43
C VAL A 106 -8.53 -5.61 -7.91
N SER A 107 -8.78 -6.68 -8.66
CA SER A 107 -9.77 -7.68 -8.27
C SER A 107 -9.30 -8.52 -7.08
N VAL A 108 -10.25 -8.97 -6.26
CA VAL A 108 -9.95 -9.89 -5.15
C VAL A 108 -9.35 -11.20 -5.68
N ASP A 109 -9.81 -11.68 -6.83
CA ASP A 109 -9.29 -12.91 -7.47
C ASP A 109 -7.81 -12.80 -7.84
N GLU A 110 -7.36 -11.64 -8.34
CA GLU A 110 -5.94 -11.40 -8.62
C GLU A 110 -5.10 -11.40 -7.34
N LEU A 111 -5.59 -10.77 -6.27
CA LEU A 111 -4.92 -10.78 -4.96
C LEU A 111 -4.87 -12.18 -4.36
N TYR A 112 -5.97 -12.93 -4.46
CA TYR A 112 -6.06 -14.30 -3.94
C TYR A 112 -5.10 -15.24 -4.68
N LYS A 113 -5.02 -15.15 -6.01
CA LYS A 113 -4.02 -15.92 -6.80
C LYS A 113 -2.60 -15.62 -6.37
N LEU A 114 -2.28 -14.36 -6.06
CA LEU A 114 -0.95 -13.99 -5.56
C LEU A 114 -0.66 -14.61 -4.19
N ILE A 115 -1.64 -14.58 -3.28
CA ILE A 115 -1.54 -15.20 -1.96
C ILE A 115 -1.37 -16.72 -2.11
N GLN A 116 -2.17 -17.38 -2.94
CA GLN A 116 -2.07 -18.82 -3.20
C GLN A 116 -0.72 -19.24 -3.79
N ASN A 117 -0.09 -18.41 -4.64
CA ASN A 117 1.23 -18.70 -5.17
C ASN A 117 2.32 -18.74 -4.09
N ASP A 118 2.10 -18.07 -2.97
CA ASP A 118 3.02 -18.01 -1.83
C ASP A 118 2.66 -18.94 -0.68
N CYS A 119 1.36 -19.09 -0.43
CA CYS A 119 0.85 -20.02 0.54
C CYS A 119 0.99 -21.44 -0.02
N LYS A 120 1.80 -22.28 0.64
CA LYS A 120 1.94 -23.69 0.25
C LYS A 120 0.61 -24.44 0.29
N HIS A 121 -0.33 -23.99 1.14
CA HIS A 121 -1.65 -24.56 1.35
C HIS A 121 -2.69 -23.46 1.59
N GLU A 122 -3.95 -23.77 1.31
CA GLU A 122 -5.08 -22.89 1.63
C GLU A 122 -5.26 -22.80 3.16
N PRO A 123 -5.44 -21.61 3.74
CA PRO A 123 -5.59 -21.46 5.18
C PRO A 123 -6.94 -22.03 5.66
N ASN A 124 -6.89 -22.90 6.67
CA ASN A 124 -8.10 -23.43 7.33
C ASN A 124 -8.84 -22.39 8.20
N LEU A 125 -8.16 -21.29 8.55
CA LEU A 125 -8.67 -20.22 9.40
C LEU A 125 -8.12 -18.87 8.94
N ILE A 126 -9.00 -17.88 8.81
CA ILE A 126 -8.65 -16.49 8.54
C ILE A 126 -8.99 -15.66 9.79
N ILE A 127 -7.98 -15.08 10.42
CA ILE A 127 -8.14 -14.18 11.57
C ILE A 127 -7.99 -12.74 11.07
N SER A 128 -8.99 -11.89 11.33
CA SER A 128 -8.94 -10.47 11.02
C SER A 128 -8.96 -9.64 12.31
N ILE A 129 -7.89 -8.91 12.56
CA ILE A 129 -7.72 -8.07 13.75
C ILE A 129 -7.80 -6.61 13.31
N PHE A 130 -8.79 -5.88 13.82
CA PHE A 130 -8.96 -4.45 13.58
C PHE A 130 -8.71 -3.66 14.87
N GLY A 131 -8.20 -2.45 14.73
CA GLY A 131 -7.92 -1.55 15.85
C GLY A 131 -7.94 -0.09 15.41
N GLY A 132 -7.73 0.81 16.37
CA GLY A 132 -7.59 2.24 16.10
C GLY A 132 -6.16 2.63 15.70
N ALA A 133 -6.02 3.75 14.99
CA ALA A 133 -4.71 4.35 14.68
C ALA A 133 -4.02 5.00 15.89
N LYS A 134 -4.72 5.12 17.04
CA LYS A 134 -4.19 5.67 18.28
C LYS A 134 -3.73 4.55 19.20
N TYR A 135 -2.62 4.79 19.88
CA TYR A 135 -2.14 3.88 20.93
C TYR A 135 -3.21 3.70 22.01
N PHE A 136 -3.48 2.44 22.35
CA PHE A 136 -4.30 2.06 23.50
C PHE A 136 -3.46 1.18 24.42
N LYS A 137 -3.78 1.19 25.71
CA LYS A 137 -3.12 0.34 26.70
C LYS A 137 -4.11 -0.69 27.21
N MET A 138 -3.66 -1.95 27.26
CA MET A 138 -4.33 -3.01 27.99
C MET A 138 -3.70 -3.14 29.37
N ASN A 139 -4.42 -3.75 30.31
CA ASN A 139 -3.76 -4.23 31.52
C ASN A 139 -2.93 -5.48 31.19
N GLU A 140 -1.88 -5.72 31.96
CA GLU A 140 -0.90 -6.78 31.69
C GLU A 140 -1.54 -8.18 31.59
N ARG A 141 -2.55 -8.46 32.44
CA ARG A 141 -3.26 -9.74 32.41
C ARG A 141 -4.02 -9.94 31.11
N LEU A 142 -4.76 -8.93 30.67
CA LEU A 142 -5.55 -9.00 29.44
C LEU A 142 -4.64 -9.12 28.21
N GLU A 143 -3.55 -8.36 28.16
CA GLU A 143 -2.58 -8.42 27.07
C GLU A 143 -1.98 -9.83 26.94
N LYS A 144 -1.56 -10.42 28.07
CA LYS A 144 -1.00 -11.78 28.11
C LYS A 144 -2.00 -12.82 27.60
N GLU A 145 -3.24 -12.78 28.10
CA GLU A 145 -4.26 -13.74 27.70
C GLU A 145 -4.68 -13.57 26.23
N PHE A 146 -4.77 -12.33 25.75
CA PHE A 146 -5.08 -12.02 24.36
C PHE A 146 -4.01 -12.53 23.39
N LEU A 147 -2.73 -12.24 23.66
CA LEU A 147 -1.61 -12.70 22.84
C LEU A 147 -1.54 -14.24 22.82
N ARG A 148 -1.70 -14.88 23.99
CA ARG A 148 -1.71 -16.35 24.10
C ARG A 148 -2.82 -16.96 23.24
N GLY A 149 -4.05 -16.45 23.35
CA GLY A 149 -5.19 -16.97 22.61
C GLY A 149 -5.01 -16.88 21.08
N ILE A 150 -4.45 -15.77 20.58
CA ILE A 150 -4.20 -15.61 19.14
C ILE A 150 -3.16 -16.61 18.65
N VAL A 151 -2.05 -16.76 19.38
CA VAL A 151 -0.97 -17.67 18.98
C VAL A 151 -1.44 -19.12 19.02
N GLU A 152 -2.15 -19.52 20.08
CA GLU A 152 -2.70 -20.88 20.19
C GLU A 152 -3.69 -21.17 19.06
N ALA A 153 -4.63 -20.26 18.78
CA ALA A 153 -5.60 -20.44 17.69
C ALA A 153 -4.93 -20.59 16.31
N ALA A 154 -3.93 -19.75 16.01
CA ALA A 154 -3.19 -19.82 14.75
C ALA A 154 -2.38 -21.11 14.64
N ALA A 155 -1.70 -21.52 15.72
CA ALA A 155 -0.90 -22.74 15.75
C ALA A 155 -1.77 -24.00 15.60
N THR A 156 -2.93 -24.07 16.25
CA THR A 156 -3.83 -25.23 16.13
C THR A 156 -4.45 -25.33 14.74
N ALA A 157 -4.90 -24.21 14.15
CA ALA A 157 -5.54 -24.23 12.84
C ALA A 157 -4.58 -24.57 11.68
N GLY A 158 -3.29 -24.24 11.82
CA GLY A 158 -2.25 -24.51 10.81
C GLY A 158 -1.62 -25.91 10.88
N ASN A 159 -1.89 -26.69 11.93
CA ASN A 159 -1.33 -28.03 12.15
C ASN A 159 -2.29 -29.17 11.70
N VAL A 160 -3.30 -28.86 10.88
CA VAL A 160 -4.27 -29.83 10.35
C VAL A 160 -3.94 -30.16 8.90
#